data_AF-A0A7S3JKD0-F1
#
_entry.id   AF-A0A7S3JKD0-F1
#
_cell.length_a   1.000
_cell.length_b   1.000
_cell.length_c   1.000
_cell.angle_alpha   90.00
_cell.angle_beta   90.00
_cell.angle_gamma   90.00
#
_symmetry.space_group_name_H-M   'P 1'
#
loop_
_entity.id
_entity.type
_entity.pdbx_description
1 polymer ?
#
loop_
_entity_poly.entity_id
_entity_poly.type
_entity_poly.pdbx_seq_one_letter_code
_entity_poly.pdbx_strand_id
1 'polypeptide(L)'
;MTLSIYNNVATELKPTPTKSHYTFNLRDISKIFQGLCSANAKSVETTTDIVKLWVHENYRVFRDRMVSDDDRNKLNALIDKEYVHALNLTEEQIHGSGRIIFGDYMNGIEIESRNYEIITDINSMIAKFVDYLHDYNEGVKHPMRLVMFLEACDHVSRICRILRQPKGHALLLGVGGSGRQSLSKLATYINNYHLYQIEVTKGFNMSMWRDNLRECLMQC
;
A
#
# COMPACT_ATOMS: atom_id res chain seq x y z
N MET A 1 -20.05 7.45 7.86
CA MET A 1 -19.01 6.94 6.95
C MET A 1 -17.95 6.12 7.68
N THR A 2 -16.73 6.60 7.97
CA THR A 2 -15.62 5.72 8.46
C THR A 2 -15.95 4.88 9.70
N LEU A 3 -16.59 5.47 10.71
CA LEU A 3 -16.99 4.73 11.92
C LEU A 3 -18.02 3.63 11.63
N SER A 4 -18.95 3.89 10.71
CA SER A 4 -19.94 2.90 10.26
C SER A 4 -19.27 1.73 9.56
N ILE A 5 -18.34 2.00 8.64
CA ILE A 5 -17.53 0.96 7.97
C ILE A 5 -16.78 0.12 8.99
N TYR A 6 -16.07 0.76 9.93
CA TYR A 6 -15.35 0.05 10.97
C TYR A 6 -16.26 -0.87 11.78
N ASN A 7 -17.42 -0.38 12.22
CA ASN A 7 -18.36 -1.18 13.00
C ASN A 7 -18.87 -2.39 12.21
N ASN A 8 -19.26 -2.20 10.95
CA ASN A 8 -19.72 -3.30 10.09
C ASN A 8 -18.60 -4.30 9.78
N VAL A 9 -17.38 -3.84 9.52
CA VAL A 9 -16.23 -4.73 9.28
C VAL A 9 -15.90 -5.53 10.55
N ALA A 10 -15.91 -4.90 11.71
CA ALA A 10 -15.62 -5.57 12.98
C ALA A 10 -16.69 -6.61 13.37
N THR A 11 -17.95 -6.42 12.95
CA THR A 11 -19.05 -7.35 13.24
C THR A 11 -19.18 -8.46 12.20
N GLU A 12 -19.08 -8.15 10.91
CA GLU A 12 -19.33 -9.08 9.81
C GLU A 12 -18.10 -9.88 9.39
N LEU A 13 -16.90 -9.30 9.51
CA LEU A 13 -15.65 -9.88 9.00
C LEU A 13 -14.74 -10.34 10.14
N LYS A 14 -15.29 -11.20 11.00
CA LYS A 14 -14.59 -11.73 12.18
C LYS A 14 -13.42 -12.67 11.81
N PRO A 15 -12.39 -12.72 12.67
CA PRO A 15 -11.31 -13.68 12.50
C PRO A 15 -11.83 -15.11 12.68
N THR A 16 -11.42 -15.99 11.78
CA THR A 16 -11.64 -17.44 11.86
C THR A 16 -10.28 -18.14 11.78
N PRO A 17 -10.19 -19.46 12.03
CA PRO A 17 -8.92 -20.18 11.85
C PRO A 17 -8.30 -20.03 10.46
N THR A 18 -9.13 -19.89 9.41
CA THR A 18 -8.68 -19.69 8.02
C THR A 18 -8.34 -18.23 7.70
N LYS A 19 -8.86 -17.26 8.46
CA LYS A 19 -8.62 -15.81 8.33
C LYS A 19 -8.29 -15.15 9.67
N SER A 20 -7.30 -15.68 10.37
CA SER A 20 -6.93 -15.25 11.73
C SER A 20 -6.41 -13.81 11.80
N HIS A 21 -5.87 -13.29 10.68
CA HIS A 21 -5.35 -11.93 10.55
C HIS A 21 -6.43 -10.86 10.32
N TYR A 22 -7.72 -11.23 10.29
CA TYR A 22 -8.85 -10.30 10.23
C TYR A 22 -9.11 -9.69 11.62
N THR A 23 -8.09 -9.06 12.18
CA THR A 23 -8.19 -8.34 13.45
C THR A 23 -8.27 -6.85 13.15
N PHE A 24 -9.35 -6.21 13.57
CA PHE A 24 -9.60 -4.79 13.37
C PHE A 24 -9.71 -4.07 14.72
N ASN A 25 -9.15 -2.87 14.81
CA ASN A 25 -9.20 -2.05 16.01
C ASN A 25 -9.25 -0.55 15.66
N LEU A 26 -9.43 0.30 16.67
CA LEU A 26 -9.56 1.75 16.47
C LEU A 26 -8.33 2.43 15.83
N ARG A 27 -7.15 1.79 15.86
CA ARG A 27 -5.96 2.29 15.14
C ARG A 27 -6.17 2.24 13.62
N ASP A 28 -7.01 1.34 13.13
CA ASP A 28 -7.33 1.25 11.70
C ASP A 28 -8.06 2.50 11.22
N ILE A 29 -8.98 3.04 12.02
CA ILE A 29 -9.62 4.33 11.74
C ILE A 29 -8.56 5.43 11.66
N SER A 30 -7.62 5.47 12.61
CA SER A 30 -6.54 6.46 12.60
C SER A 30 -5.68 6.37 11.35
N LYS A 31 -5.38 5.16 10.85
CA LYS A 31 -4.61 4.94 9.61
C LYS A 31 -5.34 5.43 8.36
N ILE A 32 -6.66 5.37 8.33
CA ILE A 32 -7.47 5.93 7.23
C ILE A 32 -7.30 7.45 7.21
N PHE A 33 -7.54 8.11 8.34
CA PHE A 33 -7.38 9.57 8.44
C PHE A 33 -5.95 10.03 8.16
N GLN A 34 -4.95 9.27 8.61
CA GLN A 34 -3.55 9.53 8.27
C GLN A 34 -3.30 9.49 6.76
N GLY A 35 -3.90 8.54 6.04
CA GLY A 35 -3.83 8.48 4.58
C GLY A 35 -4.56 9.64 3.91
N LEU A 36 -5.76 9.99 4.40
CA LEU A 36 -6.52 11.16 3.91
C LEU A 36 -5.71 12.45 4.04
N CYS A 37 -5.09 12.67 5.21
CA CYS A 37 -4.26 13.84 5.48
C CYS A 37 -2.91 13.83 4.74
N SER A 38 -2.55 12.73 4.07
CA SER A 38 -1.31 12.63 3.30
C SER A 38 -1.43 13.16 1.87
N ALA A 39 -2.66 13.37 1.38
CA ALA A 39 -2.92 13.89 0.05
C ALA A 39 -2.64 15.40 -0.05
N ASN A 40 -2.24 15.85 -1.23
CA ASN A 40 -2.06 17.28 -1.49
C ASN A 40 -3.43 17.93 -1.72
N ALA A 41 -3.66 19.10 -1.13
CA ALA A 41 -4.91 19.85 -1.33
C ALA A 41 -5.17 20.18 -2.82
N LYS A 42 -4.11 20.35 -3.63
CA LYS A 42 -4.20 20.57 -5.08
C LYS A 42 -4.58 19.31 -5.87
N SER A 43 -4.36 18.13 -5.30
CA SER A 43 -4.72 16.86 -5.96
C SER A 43 -6.14 16.39 -5.64
N VAL A 44 -6.83 17.06 -4.71
CA VAL A 44 -8.13 16.64 -4.19
C VAL A 44 -9.02 17.87 -4.01
N GLU A 45 -9.52 18.41 -5.12
CA GLU A 45 -10.24 19.68 -5.13
C GLU A 45 -11.75 19.50 -4.99
N THR A 46 -12.30 18.40 -5.50
CA THR A 46 -13.75 18.16 -5.50
C THR A 46 -14.16 17.17 -4.41
N THR A 47 -15.44 17.22 -4.01
CA THR A 47 -16.03 16.21 -3.11
C THR A 47 -15.83 14.79 -3.64
N THR A 48 -15.94 14.61 -4.96
CA THR A 48 -15.71 13.32 -5.63
C THR A 48 -14.28 12.83 -5.42
N ASP A 49 -13.28 13.71 -5.53
CA ASP A 49 -11.88 13.35 -5.34
C ASP A 49 -11.61 12.94 -3.88
N ILE A 50 -12.19 13.67 -2.91
CA ILE A 50 -12.08 13.35 -1.49
C ILE A 50 -12.68 11.96 -1.22
N VAL A 51 -13.82 11.65 -1.85
CA VAL A 51 -14.46 10.34 -1.70
C VAL A 51 -13.64 9.24 -2.36
N LYS A 52 -13.07 9.46 -3.54
CA LYS A 52 -12.14 8.49 -4.18
C LYS A 52 -10.94 8.21 -3.29
N LEU A 53 -10.34 9.25 -2.69
CA LEU A 53 -9.26 9.08 -1.72
C LEU A 53 -9.72 8.29 -0.48
N TRP A 54 -10.89 8.61 0.06
CA TRP A 54 -11.47 7.88 1.19
C TRP A 54 -11.71 6.41 0.87
N VAL A 55 -12.27 6.09 -0.30
CA VAL A 55 -12.45 4.71 -0.78
C VAL A 55 -11.10 4.01 -0.88
N HIS A 56 -10.11 4.65 -1.49
CA HIS A 56 -8.75 4.12 -1.61
C HIS A 56 -8.17 3.77 -0.22
N GLU A 57 -8.24 4.69 0.74
CA GLU A 57 -7.68 4.46 2.08
C GLU A 57 -8.42 3.35 2.84
N ASN A 58 -9.74 3.21 2.68
CA ASN A 58 -10.47 2.06 3.23
C ASN A 58 -10.00 0.75 2.60
N TYR A 59 -9.73 0.73 1.29
CA TYR A 59 -9.16 -0.44 0.63
C TYR A 59 -7.76 -0.79 1.15
N ARG A 60 -6.89 0.20 1.33
CA ARG A 60 -5.54 -0.05 1.88
C ARG A 60 -5.56 -0.55 3.31
N VAL A 61 -6.50 -0.07 4.14
CA VAL A 61 -6.55 -0.42 5.56
C VAL A 61 -7.28 -1.74 5.82
N PHE A 62 -8.41 -1.98 5.15
CA PHE A 62 -9.26 -3.15 5.36
C PHE A 62 -9.16 -4.19 4.25
N ARG A 63 -9.36 -3.77 2.99
CA ARG A 63 -9.48 -4.70 1.84
C ARG A 63 -8.20 -5.47 1.56
N ASP A 64 -7.03 -4.86 1.77
CA ASP A 64 -5.74 -5.51 1.58
C ASP A 64 -5.49 -6.70 2.53
N ARG A 65 -6.26 -6.82 3.62
CA ARG A 65 -6.22 -8.00 4.52
C ARG A 65 -7.10 -9.14 4.04
N MET A 66 -7.96 -8.91 3.05
CA MET A 66 -8.97 -9.89 2.66
C MET A 66 -8.40 -10.96 1.74
N VAL A 67 -8.73 -12.23 2.02
CA VAL A 67 -8.25 -13.38 1.25
C VAL A 67 -9.19 -13.77 0.11
N SER A 68 -10.51 -13.63 0.31
CA SER A 68 -11.53 -14.05 -0.67
C SER A 68 -12.14 -12.86 -1.40
N ASP A 69 -12.55 -13.09 -2.65
CA ASP A 69 -13.27 -12.06 -3.42
C ASP A 69 -14.66 -11.78 -2.85
N ASP A 70 -15.30 -12.76 -2.21
CA ASP A 70 -16.57 -12.56 -1.50
C ASP A 70 -16.43 -11.53 -0.36
N ASP A 71 -15.41 -11.66 0.50
CA ASP A 71 -15.15 -10.69 1.58
C ASP A 71 -14.82 -9.31 1.00
N ARG A 72 -14.05 -9.25 -0.10
CA ARG A 72 -13.72 -7.99 -0.80
C ARG A 72 -14.96 -7.32 -1.38
N ASN A 73 -15.85 -8.08 -2.01
CA ASN A 73 -17.06 -7.56 -2.61
C ASN A 73 -18.05 -7.06 -1.54
N LYS A 74 -18.16 -7.76 -0.41
CA LYS A 74 -18.94 -7.29 0.75
C LYS A 74 -18.44 -5.95 1.26
N LEU A 75 -17.12 -5.81 1.43
CA LEU A 75 -16.53 -4.54 1.86
C LEU A 75 -16.77 -3.41 0.85
N ASN A 76 -16.58 -3.69 -0.44
CA ASN A 76 -16.84 -2.73 -1.50
C ASN A 76 -18.30 -2.23 -1.40
N ALA A 77 -19.26 -3.14 -1.33
CA ALA A 77 -20.68 -2.78 -1.21
C ALA A 77 -21.00 -1.95 0.06
N LEU A 78 -20.36 -2.25 1.19
CA LEU A 78 -20.51 -1.46 2.42
C LEU A 78 -20.00 -0.02 2.23
N ILE A 79 -18.84 0.13 1.59
CA ILE A 79 -18.23 1.43 1.28
C ILE A 79 -19.09 2.22 0.30
N ASP A 80 -19.57 1.56 -0.75
CA ASP A 80 -20.38 2.17 -1.80
C ASP A 80 -21.69 2.71 -1.23
N LYS A 81 -22.35 1.92 -0.36
CA LYS A 81 -23.56 2.34 0.35
C LYS A 81 -23.36 3.60 1.20
N GLU A 82 -22.22 3.75 1.88
CA GLU A 82 -21.98 4.88 2.77
C GLU A 82 -21.89 6.21 2.01
N TYR A 83 -21.16 6.27 0.88
CA TYR A 83 -21.05 7.52 0.13
C TYR A 83 -22.31 7.81 -0.69
N VAL A 84 -23.02 6.79 -1.18
CA VAL A 84 -24.31 6.96 -1.85
C VAL A 84 -25.30 7.62 -0.91
N HIS A 85 -25.42 7.10 0.32
CA HIS A 85 -26.38 7.62 1.30
C HIS A 85 -25.96 8.98 1.87
N ALA A 86 -24.69 9.17 2.21
CA ALA A 86 -24.24 10.38 2.90
C ALA A 86 -24.03 11.58 1.96
N LEU A 87 -23.66 11.32 0.69
CA LEU A 87 -23.20 12.36 -0.24
C LEU A 87 -23.94 12.36 -1.59
N ASN A 88 -24.90 11.44 -1.80
CA ASN A 88 -25.64 11.28 -3.06
C ASN A 88 -24.75 11.10 -4.30
N LEU A 89 -23.57 10.50 -4.12
CA LEU A 89 -22.66 10.16 -5.22
C LEU A 89 -22.95 8.75 -5.72
N THR A 90 -22.94 8.54 -7.04
CA THR A 90 -23.17 7.22 -7.64
C THR A 90 -21.88 6.41 -7.75
N GLU A 91 -22.02 5.09 -7.85
CA GLU A 91 -20.88 4.20 -8.13
C GLU A 91 -20.15 4.59 -9.43
N GLU A 92 -20.87 5.04 -10.46
CA GLU A 92 -20.27 5.51 -11.72
C GLU A 92 -19.40 6.75 -11.53
N GLN A 93 -19.80 7.69 -10.65
CA GLN A 93 -18.99 8.89 -10.37
C GLN A 93 -17.68 8.55 -9.65
N ILE A 94 -17.67 7.48 -8.85
CA ILE A 94 -16.52 7.06 -8.04
C ILE A 94 -15.62 6.08 -8.80
N HIS A 95 -16.20 5.06 -9.43
CA HIS A 95 -15.48 3.95 -10.06
C HIS A 95 -15.48 3.99 -11.59
N GLY A 96 -16.24 4.88 -12.25
CA GLY A 96 -16.36 4.95 -13.72
C GLY A 96 -15.04 5.29 -14.43
N SER A 97 -14.09 5.90 -13.72
CA SER A 97 -12.72 6.12 -14.22
C SER A 97 -11.80 4.89 -14.10
N GLY A 98 -12.32 3.75 -13.63
CA GLY A 98 -11.56 2.52 -13.43
C GLY A 98 -10.99 2.37 -12.01
N ARG A 99 -9.85 1.66 -11.89
CA ARG A 99 -9.24 1.33 -10.60
C ARG A 99 -8.78 2.60 -9.86
N ILE A 100 -9.19 2.74 -8.61
CA ILE A 100 -8.78 3.87 -7.76
C ILE A 100 -7.44 3.56 -7.07
N ILE A 101 -6.37 4.14 -7.61
CA ILE A 101 -5.02 4.03 -7.07
C ILE A 101 -4.51 5.43 -6.74
N PHE A 102 -4.08 5.63 -5.51
CA PHE A 102 -3.32 6.81 -5.10
C PHE A 102 -1.87 6.41 -4.87
N GLY A 103 -0.95 7.30 -5.26
CA GLY A 103 0.49 7.09 -5.18
C GLY A 103 1.23 8.41 -5.30
N ASP A 104 2.50 8.41 -4.90
CA ASP A 104 3.37 9.60 -4.91
C ASP A 104 4.64 9.41 -5.74
N TYR A 105 4.73 8.28 -6.44
CA TYR A 105 5.91 7.81 -7.13
C TYR A 105 5.96 8.23 -8.61
N MET A 106 5.02 9.04 -9.10
CA MET A 106 5.01 9.46 -10.50
C MET A 106 6.09 10.51 -10.81
N ASN A 107 6.42 11.37 -9.84
CA ASN A 107 7.31 12.52 -10.01
C ASN A 107 8.79 12.25 -9.62
N GLY A 108 9.23 10.99 -9.64
CA GLY A 108 10.63 10.62 -9.33
C GLY A 108 10.83 10.16 -7.87
N ILE A 109 12.09 9.98 -7.48
CA ILE A 109 12.49 9.47 -6.14
C ILE A 109 12.71 10.54 -5.07
N GLU A 110 12.80 11.80 -5.46
CA GLU A 110 13.05 12.92 -4.55
C GLU A 110 11.83 13.20 -3.68
N ILE A 111 11.95 13.04 -2.36
CA ILE A 111 10.81 13.07 -1.42
C ILE A 111 10.07 14.43 -1.45
N GLU A 112 10.78 15.54 -1.65
CA GLU A 112 10.21 16.89 -1.62
C GLU A 112 9.25 17.18 -2.77
N SER A 113 9.40 16.50 -3.91
CA SER A 113 8.56 16.68 -5.10
C SER A 113 7.38 15.70 -5.17
N ARG A 114 7.22 14.84 -4.16
CA ARG A 114 6.23 13.75 -4.15
C ARG A 114 4.87 14.15 -3.61
N ASN A 115 3.94 14.33 -4.54
CA ASN A 115 2.54 14.53 -4.22
C ASN A 115 1.79 13.20 -4.20
N TYR A 116 1.10 12.90 -3.10
CA TYR A 116 0.22 11.73 -3.05
C TYR A 116 -1.09 12.08 -3.74
N GLU A 117 -1.28 11.52 -4.94
CA GLU A 117 -2.33 11.90 -5.87
C GLU A 117 -2.93 10.67 -6.56
N ILE A 118 -4.08 10.86 -7.21
CA ILE A 118 -4.74 9.79 -7.96
C ILE A 118 -3.96 9.50 -9.24
N ILE A 119 -3.73 8.22 -9.51
CA ILE A 119 -3.14 7.74 -10.76
C ILE A 119 -4.24 7.66 -11.81
N THR A 120 -4.16 8.54 -12.81
CA THR A 120 -5.16 8.61 -13.90
C THR A 120 -4.84 7.69 -15.07
N ASP A 121 -3.55 7.44 -15.34
CA ASP A 121 -3.10 6.53 -16.40
C ASP A 121 -2.28 5.37 -15.84
N ILE A 122 -2.90 4.19 -15.88
CA ILE A 122 -2.31 2.93 -15.44
C ILE A 122 -1.12 2.51 -16.32
N ASN A 123 -1.16 2.80 -17.63
CA ASN A 123 -0.05 2.43 -18.53
C ASN A 123 1.18 3.28 -18.23
N SER A 124 1.00 4.58 -17.99
CA SER A 124 2.07 5.46 -17.51
C SER A 124 2.64 4.99 -16.18
N MET A 125 1.81 4.53 -15.24
CA MET A 125 2.29 3.95 -13.97
C MET A 125 3.14 2.70 -14.21
N ILE A 126 2.70 1.77 -15.07
CA ILE A 126 3.45 0.55 -15.38
C ILE A 126 4.79 0.91 -16.01
N ALA A 127 4.81 1.80 -17.01
CA ALA A 127 6.03 2.28 -17.64
C ALA A 127 6.99 2.88 -16.61
N LYS A 128 6.48 3.73 -15.71
CA LYS A 128 7.30 4.34 -14.66
C LYS A 128 7.94 3.32 -13.72
N PHE A 129 7.24 2.22 -13.42
CA PHE A 129 7.79 1.14 -12.59
C PHE A 129 8.80 0.27 -13.35
N VAL A 130 8.67 0.14 -14.67
CA VAL A 130 9.71 -0.47 -15.51
C VAL A 130 10.98 0.39 -15.48
N ASP A 131 10.85 1.70 -15.59
CA ASP A 131 11.99 2.63 -15.50
C ASP A 131 12.68 2.52 -14.13
N TYR A 132 11.92 2.56 -13.03
CA TYR A 132 12.52 2.39 -11.69
C TYR A 132 13.22 1.04 -11.51
N LEU A 133 12.69 -0.03 -12.10
CA LEU A 133 13.33 -1.34 -12.05
C LEU A 133 14.64 -1.34 -12.85
N HIS A 134 14.66 -0.67 -14.00
CA HIS A 134 15.86 -0.49 -14.80
C HIS A 134 16.93 0.27 -14.01
N ASP A 135 16.60 1.44 -13.47
CA ASP A 135 17.52 2.30 -12.71
C ASP A 135 18.05 1.58 -11.46
N TYR A 136 17.19 0.86 -10.73
CA TYR A 136 17.61 0.02 -9.62
C TYR A 136 18.63 -1.04 -10.05
N ASN A 137 18.39 -1.70 -11.20
CA ASN A 137 19.23 -2.79 -11.68
C ASN A 137 20.61 -2.31 -12.15
N GLU A 138 20.74 -1.08 -12.66
CA GLU A 138 22.03 -0.49 -13.01
C GLU A 138 22.92 -0.25 -11.78
N GLY A 139 22.30 0.07 -10.64
CA GLY A 139 23.01 0.39 -9.39
C GLY A 139 23.45 -0.80 -8.55
N VAL A 140 23.08 -2.04 -8.89
CA VAL A 140 23.29 -3.22 -8.04
C VAL A 140 24.06 -4.34 -8.73
N LYS A 141 24.86 -5.08 -7.93
CA LYS A 141 25.62 -6.25 -8.42
C LYS A 141 24.73 -7.41 -8.86
N HIS A 142 23.53 -7.52 -8.29
CA HIS A 142 22.60 -8.63 -8.52
C HIS A 142 21.24 -8.08 -8.98
N PRO A 143 21.03 -7.90 -10.30
CA PRO A 143 19.81 -7.31 -10.82
C PRO A 143 18.60 -8.23 -10.64
N MET A 144 17.44 -7.64 -10.42
CA MET A 144 16.15 -8.31 -10.33
C MET A 144 15.50 -8.42 -11.73
N ARG A 145 15.29 -9.64 -12.20
CA ARG A 145 14.59 -9.92 -13.46
C ARG A 145 13.08 -10.01 -13.25
N LEU A 146 12.45 -8.87 -12.97
CA LEU A 146 11.00 -8.77 -12.81
C LEU A 146 10.33 -8.36 -14.12
N VAL A 147 9.12 -8.88 -14.35
CA VAL A 147 8.22 -8.37 -15.38
C VAL A 147 7.15 -7.54 -14.67
N MET A 148 7.07 -6.25 -15.00
CA MET A 148 6.09 -5.34 -14.40
C MET A 148 4.78 -5.39 -15.18
N PHE A 149 3.76 -5.97 -14.55
CA PHE A 149 2.36 -5.94 -14.99
C PHE A 149 1.51 -5.32 -13.89
N LEU A 150 0.24 -5.03 -14.19
CA LEU A 150 -0.64 -4.26 -13.30
C LEU A 150 -0.68 -4.79 -11.87
N GLU A 151 -0.85 -6.09 -11.65
CA GLU A 151 -0.92 -6.63 -10.28
C GLU A 151 0.41 -6.52 -9.52
N ALA A 152 1.55 -6.66 -10.22
CA ALA A 152 2.86 -6.42 -9.61
C ALA A 152 3.02 -4.95 -9.22
N CYS A 153 2.54 -4.04 -10.06
CA CYS A 153 2.52 -2.61 -9.76
C CYS A 153 1.60 -2.30 -8.58
N ASP A 154 0.38 -2.86 -8.54
CA ASP A 154 -0.54 -2.70 -7.40
C ASP A 154 0.11 -3.15 -6.08
N HIS A 155 0.90 -4.22 -6.10
CA HIS A 155 1.64 -4.66 -4.91
C HIS A 155 2.76 -3.69 -4.52
N VAL A 156 3.53 -3.16 -5.49
CA VAL A 156 4.55 -2.14 -5.22
C VAL A 156 3.89 -0.87 -4.67
N SER A 157 2.80 -0.39 -5.25
CA SER A 157 2.04 0.78 -4.79
C SER A 157 1.55 0.63 -3.35
N ARG A 158 1.06 -0.57 -2.98
CA ARG A 158 0.68 -0.89 -1.59
C ARG A 158 1.86 -0.75 -0.64
N ILE A 159 3.01 -1.32 -1.01
CA ILE A 159 4.22 -1.26 -0.17
C ILE A 159 4.70 0.19 -0.07
N CYS A 160 4.75 0.94 -1.17
CA CYS A 160 5.10 2.37 -1.16
C CYS A 160 4.20 3.17 -0.23
N ARG A 161 2.88 3.01 -0.33
CA ARG A 161 1.92 3.68 0.57
C ARG A 161 2.17 3.34 2.03
N ILE A 162 2.51 2.08 2.35
CA ILE A 162 2.83 1.68 3.74
C ILE A 162 4.14 2.32 4.21
N LEU A 163 5.18 2.30 3.38
CA LEU A 163 6.51 2.81 3.69
C LEU A 163 6.57 4.33 3.84
N ARG A 164 5.70 5.07 3.13
CA ARG A 164 5.52 6.52 3.28
C ARG A 164 4.97 6.91 4.65
N GLN A 165 4.16 6.06 5.28
CA GLN A 165 3.58 6.39 6.57
C GLN A 165 4.63 6.34 7.69
N PRO A 166 4.68 7.34 8.59
CA PRO A 166 5.59 7.30 9.73
C PRO A 166 5.32 6.04 10.56
N LYS A 167 6.42 5.33 10.89
CA LYS A 167 6.39 4.03 11.59
C LYS A 167 5.63 2.93 10.82
N GLY A 168 5.54 3.07 9.50
CA GLY A 168 4.96 2.10 8.60
C GLY A 168 5.72 0.77 8.60
N HIS A 169 4.98 -0.33 8.64
CA HIS A 169 5.53 -1.69 8.54
C HIS A 169 4.53 -2.57 7.82
N ALA A 170 5.04 -3.52 7.03
CA ALA A 170 4.23 -4.44 6.24
C ALA A 170 4.58 -5.89 6.57
N LEU A 171 3.56 -6.73 6.74
CA LEU A 171 3.71 -8.18 6.75
C LEU A 171 3.24 -8.71 5.39
N LEU A 172 4.18 -9.23 4.58
CA LEU A 172 3.89 -9.70 3.22
C LEU A 172 3.69 -11.21 3.21
N LEU A 173 2.43 -11.64 3.22
CA LEU A 173 2.04 -13.07 3.22
C LEU A 173 1.80 -13.59 1.79
N GLY A 174 2.16 -14.85 1.55
CA GLY A 174 1.84 -15.57 0.32
C GLY A 174 2.75 -16.77 0.06
N VAL A 175 2.54 -17.46 -1.07
CA VAL A 175 3.33 -18.64 -1.48
C VAL A 175 4.76 -18.27 -1.90
N GLY A 176 5.73 -19.15 -1.65
CA GLY A 176 7.11 -18.93 -2.08
C GLY A 176 7.21 -18.64 -3.58
N GLY A 177 8.14 -17.75 -3.99
CA GLY A 177 8.36 -17.42 -5.40
C GLY A 177 7.45 -16.35 -6.00
N SER A 178 6.46 -15.80 -5.29
CA SER A 178 5.57 -14.77 -5.85
C SER A 178 6.19 -13.35 -5.97
N GLY A 179 7.51 -13.22 -5.81
CA GLY A 179 8.23 -11.94 -5.99
C GLY A 179 8.17 -10.95 -4.82
N ARG A 180 7.56 -11.26 -3.67
CA ARG A 180 7.39 -10.30 -2.54
C ARG A 180 8.69 -9.66 -2.05
N GLN A 181 9.78 -10.43 -1.99
CA GLN A 181 11.10 -9.87 -1.65
C GLN A 181 11.56 -8.87 -2.70
N SER A 182 11.47 -9.20 -3.98
CA SER A 182 11.90 -8.32 -5.07
C SER A 182 11.03 -7.07 -5.17
N LEU A 183 9.70 -7.19 -5.00
CA LEU A 183 8.78 -6.06 -5.02
C LEU A 183 8.99 -5.13 -3.81
N SER A 184 9.30 -5.68 -2.63
CA SER A 184 9.64 -4.86 -1.46
C SER A 184 10.98 -4.15 -1.61
N LYS A 185 11.98 -4.77 -2.23
CA LYS A 185 13.24 -4.11 -2.60
C LYS A 185 13.01 -2.94 -3.56
N LEU A 186 12.23 -3.16 -4.62
CA LEU A 186 11.87 -2.12 -5.57
C LEU A 186 11.09 -0.98 -4.89
N ALA A 187 10.11 -1.29 -4.06
CA ALA A 187 9.36 -0.27 -3.32
C ALA A 187 10.25 0.53 -2.36
N THR A 188 11.23 -0.11 -1.72
CA THR A 188 12.22 0.56 -0.84
C THR A 188 13.10 1.52 -1.63
N TYR A 189 13.57 1.10 -2.80
CA TYR A 189 14.31 1.95 -3.74
C TYR A 189 13.46 3.15 -4.21
N ILE A 190 12.21 2.90 -4.61
CA ILE A 190 11.28 3.96 -5.00
C ILE A 190 11.10 4.92 -3.82
N ASN A 191 10.99 4.48 -2.58
CA ASN A 191 10.86 5.36 -1.41
C ASN A 191 12.18 6.05 -0.99
N ASN A 192 13.25 5.90 -1.77
CA ASN A 192 14.57 6.44 -1.48
C ASN A 192 15.08 6.05 -0.08
N TYR A 193 14.77 4.83 0.35
CA TYR A 193 15.23 4.27 1.62
C TYR A 193 16.46 3.40 1.42
N HIS A 194 17.39 3.48 2.37
CA HIS A 194 18.51 2.56 2.45
C HIS A 194 18.01 1.19 2.96
N LEU A 195 18.22 0.14 2.17
CA LEU A 195 17.82 -1.21 2.54
C LEU A 195 18.91 -1.88 3.39
N TYR A 196 18.64 -2.07 4.67
CA TYR A 196 19.44 -2.95 5.53
C TYR A 196 18.87 -4.37 5.51
N GLN A 197 19.62 -5.33 4.98
CA GLN A 197 19.22 -6.75 4.92
C GLN A 197 20.24 -7.61 5.67
N ILE A 198 19.79 -8.30 6.73
CA ILE A 198 20.64 -9.24 7.46
C ILE A 198 20.89 -10.49 6.61
N GLU A 199 22.16 -10.83 6.41
CA GLU A 199 22.58 -12.07 5.77
C GLU A 199 22.83 -13.15 6.82
N VAL A 200 22.02 -14.20 6.79
CA VAL A 200 22.15 -15.35 7.69
C VAL A 200 23.16 -16.33 7.10
N THR A 201 24.34 -16.40 7.71
CA THR A 201 25.40 -17.34 7.33
C THR A 201 25.48 -18.53 8.29
N LYS A 202 26.26 -19.56 7.94
CA LYS A 202 26.46 -20.72 8.81
C LYS A 202 27.11 -20.27 10.14
N GLY A 203 26.44 -20.57 11.26
CA GLY A 203 26.88 -20.15 12.60
C GLY A 203 26.26 -18.83 13.09
N PHE A 204 25.34 -18.23 12.32
CA PHE A 204 24.58 -17.06 12.75
C PHE A 204 23.86 -17.31 14.08
N ASN A 205 24.03 -16.40 15.02
CA ASN A 205 23.51 -16.53 16.39
C ASN A 205 22.92 -15.20 16.91
N MET A 206 22.36 -15.25 18.11
CA MET A 206 21.69 -14.09 18.71
C MET A 206 22.62 -12.92 19.01
N SER A 207 23.91 -13.15 19.25
CA SER A 207 24.87 -12.04 19.41
C SER A 207 25.01 -11.30 18.09
N MET A 208 25.27 -12.02 17.01
CA MET A 208 25.39 -11.43 15.67
C MET A 208 24.12 -10.69 15.25
N TRP A 209 22.94 -11.23 15.55
CA TRP A 209 21.69 -10.52 15.29
C TRP A 209 21.57 -9.19 16.06
N ARG A 210 21.98 -9.17 17.34
CA ARG A 210 22.00 -7.93 18.14
C ARG A 210 22.99 -6.91 17.58
N ASP A 211 24.14 -7.37 17.10
CA ASP A 211 25.14 -6.50 16.48
C ASP A 211 24.61 -5.88 15.17
N ASN A 212 23.97 -6.69 14.31
CA ASN A 212 23.30 -6.20 13.11
C ASN A 212 22.20 -5.17 13.44
N LEU A 213 21.39 -5.42 14.47
CA LEU A 213 20.38 -4.45 14.91
C LEU A 213 21.01 -3.15 15.40
N ARG A 214 22.10 -3.24 16.16
CA ARG A 214 22.82 -2.06 16.65
C ARG A 214 23.32 -1.23 15.47
N GLU A 215 23.95 -1.85 14.48
CA GLU A 215 24.41 -1.15 13.27
C GLU A 215 23.26 -0.47 12.53
N CYS A 216 22.17 -1.17 12.29
CA CYS A 216 20.99 -0.63 11.61
C CYS A 216 20.41 0.59 12.34
N LEU A 217 20.26 0.49 13.67
CA LEU A 217 19.71 1.57 14.49
C LEU A 217 20.63 2.80 14.58
N MET A 218 21.94 2.62 14.42
CA MET A 218 22.91 3.74 14.42
C MET A 218 22.96 4.49 13.08
N GLN A 219 22.38 3.94 12.01
CA GLN A 219 22.31 4.55 10.68
C GLN A 219 21.01 5.36 10.44
N CYS A 220 20.03 5.22 11.35
CA CYS A 220 18.74 5.89 11.30
C CYS A 220 18.76 7.21 12.09
#